data_AF-A0AAV7EIQ9-F1
#
_entry.id   AF-A0AAV7EIQ9-F1
#
_cell.length_a   1.000
_cell.length_b   1.000
_cell.length_c   1.000
_cell.angle_alpha   90.00
_cell.angle_beta   90.00
_cell.angle_gamma   90.00
#
_symmetry.space_group_name_H-M   'P 1'
#
loop_
_entity.id
_entity.type
_entity.pdbx_description
1 polymer ?
#
loop_
_entity_poly.entity_id
_entity_poly.type
_entity_poly.pdbx_seq_one_letter_code
_entity_poly.pdbx_strand_id
1 'polypeptide(L)'
;MEAICRFTYCSLRFQTPKFLSVKPLERPRLHFSSISSTKMEMSEIAEEERKPVVKKKIFVAGATGATGKRIVEQLLAKGFQVRAGVRDTEKAKTTLSDDPNIQIVKADVTEGVDKLTDAIGDAEAVVCATGFRPSWDLLAPWKVDNFGTVNLVEACRKVGVNRFILISSILVNGAAMGQILNPAYIFLNVFGLTLIAKLQAEKHIRRSGINFTIIRPGGLRNDPPSGNIVMEPEDKLSEGSISRDQVAEVAVEALLHPESSSYKVVEIVSRAEAPRRSIEDLFGAIQQH
;
A
#
# COMPACT_ATOMS: atom_id res chain seq x y z
N MET A 1 26.19 31.76 64.16
CA MET A 1 26.37 31.78 62.68
C MET A 1 25.06 31.29 62.08
N GLU A 2 23.93 32.01 62.10
CA GLU A 2 23.58 33.38 61.66
C GLU A 2 23.93 33.72 60.20
N ALA A 3 22.89 33.73 59.35
CA ALA A 3 22.46 34.77 58.39
C ALA A 3 21.19 34.23 57.69
N ILE A 4 19.95 34.50 58.12
CA ILE A 4 19.12 35.72 57.99
C ILE A 4 19.15 36.35 56.60
N CYS A 5 18.04 36.23 55.85
CA CYS A 5 17.59 37.30 54.97
C CYS A 5 16.05 37.34 54.90
N ARG A 6 15.51 38.57 54.92
CA ARG A 6 14.14 38.95 55.30
C ARG A 6 13.14 39.00 54.14
N PHE A 7 11.88 38.85 54.53
CA PHE A 7 10.63 39.16 53.81
C PHE A 7 10.51 40.62 53.35
N THR A 8 9.82 40.84 52.23
CA THR A 8 8.91 42.00 52.07
C THR A 8 7.76 41.64 51.12
N TYR A 9 6.53 41.90 51.58
CA TYR A 9 5.25 41.70 50.88
C TYR A 9 4.92 42.91 49.99
N CYS A 10 4.31 42.67 48.82
CA CYS A 10 3.54 43.68 48.08
C CYS A 10 2.20 43.06 47.65
N SER A 11 1.10 43.77 47.93
CA SER A 11 -0.28 43.31 47.80
C SER A 11 -0.89 43.78 46.47
N LEU A 12 -1.71 42.94 45.84
CA LEU A 12 -2.68 43.37 44.82
C LEU A 12 -3.98 42.57 44.96
N ARG A 13 -5.09 43.30 45.00
CA ARG A 13 -6.45 42.86 45.38
C ARG A 13 -7.18 42.17 44.23
N PHE A 14 -7.95 41.15 44.58
CA PHE A 14 -8.99 40.52 43.76
C PHE A 14 -10.28 41.34 43.76
N GLN A 15 -10.92 41.48 42.59
CA GLN A 15 -12.33 41.84 42.44
C GLN A 15 -12.99 40.89 41.44
N THR A 16 -14.11 40.28 41.85
CA THR A 16 -14.98 39.42 41.04
C THR A 16 -16.13 40.24 40.46
N PRO A 17 -16.63 39.96 39.25
CA PRO A 17 -17.92 40.47 38.80
C PRO A 17 -19.05 39.46 38.97
N LYS A 18 -20.24 40.03 39.15
CA LYS A 18 -21.49 39.47 39.69
C LYS A 18 -22.29 38.67 38.67
N PHE A 19 -22.97 37.65 39.19
CA PHE A 19 -24.10 36.94 38.59
C PHE A 19 -25.35 37.82 38.58
N LEU A 20 -26.10 37.87 37.47
CA LEU A 20 -27.48 38.35 37.43
C LEU A 20 -28.32 37.48 36.48
N SER A 21 -29.57 37.31 36.88
CA SER A 21 -30.46 36.19 36.61
C SER A 21 -31.64 36.60 35.72
N VAL A 22 -31.95 35.73 34.73
CA VAL A 22 -33.17 35.47 33.91
C VAL A 22 -34.15 36.59 33.53
N LYS A 23 -34.68 36.46 32.29
CA LYS A 23 -36.13 36.42 31.98
C LYS A 23 -36.39 35.64 30.67
N PRO A 24 -37.56 35.00 30.49
CA PRO A 24 -37.85 34.07 29.40
C PRO A 24 -38.27 34.79 28.10
N LEU A 25 -37.91 34.20 26.95
CA LEU A 25 -38.23 34.73 25.63
C LEU A 25 -39.62 34.24 25.17
N GLU A 26 -40.58 35.14 25.07
CA GLU A 26 -41.88 34.91 24.41
C GLU A 26 -41.69 34.84 22.88
N ARG A 27 -42.43 33.95 22.22
CA ARG A 27 -42.43 33.81 20.75
C ARG A 27 -43.50 34.72 20.12
N PRO A 28 -43.15 35.62 19.19
CA PRO A 28 -44.15 36.29 18.36
C PRO A 28 -44.37 35.55 17.04
N ARG A 29 -45.63 35.60 16.59
CA ARG A 29 -46.17 35.00 15.37
C ARG A 29 -45.65 35.70 14.10
N LEU A 30 -45.53 34.92 13.04
CA LEU A 30 -45.26 35.35 11.66
C LEU A 30 -46.23 36.46 11.21
N HIS A 31 -45.68 37.58 10.75
CA HIS A 31 -46.37 38.52 9.88
C HIS A 31 -45.66 38.59 8.54
N PHE A 32 -46.33 38.08 7.52
CA PHE A 32 -45.96 38.20 6.12
C PHE A 32 -46.23 39.65 5.68
N SER A 33 -45.21 40.36 5.24
CA SER A 33 -45.39 41.59 4.46
C SER A 33 -44.42 41.55 3.29
N SER A 34 -45.00 41.39 2.10
CA SER A 34 -44.36 41.59 0.81
C SER A 34 -43.97 43.06 0.63
N ILE A 35 -43.09 43.32 -0.35
CA ILE A 35 -42.64 44.60 -0.96
C ILE A 35 -41.12 44.72 -0.73
N SER A 36 -40.25 45.00 -1.70
CA SER A 36 -40.39 45.21 -3.14
C SER A 36 -38.99 45.03 -3.75
N SER A 37 -38.95 44.55 -4.99
CA SER A 37 -37.78 44.28 -5.81
C SER A 37 -36.80 45.46 -5.87
N THR A 38 -35.57 45.24 -5.43
CA THR A 38 -34.40 45.99 -5.90
C THR A 38 -33.41 44.98 -6.46
N LYS A 39 -33.12 45.11 -7.76
CA LYS A 39 -32.16 44.29 -8.52
C LYS A 39 -30.81 44.24 -7.79
N MET A 40 -30.41 43.06 -7.33
CA MET A 40 -29.01 42.71 -7.14
C MET A 40 -28.62 41.84 -8.33
N GLU A 41 -27.61 42.27 -9.08
CA GLU A 41 -26.99 41.46 -10.11
C GLU A 41 -26.36 40.23 -9.44
N MET A 42 -26.92 39.07 -9.76
CA MET A 42 -26.34 37.78 -9.44
C MET A 42 -25.14 37.61 -10.36
N SER A 43 -23.93 37.77 -9.84
CA SER A 43 -22.77 37.22 -10.53
C SER A 43 -22.92 35.70 -10.48
N GLU A 44 -23.35 35.13 -11.60
CA GLU A 44 -23.29 33.69 -11.83
C GLU A 44 -21.84 33.25 -11.62
N ILE A 45 -21.56 32.64 -10.47
CA ILE A 45 -20.38 31.81 -10.32
C ILE A 45 -20.70 30.61 -11.20
N ALA A 46 -20.19 30.63 -12.42
CA ALA A 46 -20.16 29.46 -13.27
C ALA A 46 -19.51 28.34 -12.46
N GLU A 47 -20.29 27.30 -12.14
CA GLU A 47 -19.73 26.01 -11.74
C GLU A 47 -18.85 25.57 -12.91
N GLU A 48 -17.54 25.77 -12.78
CA GLU A 48 -16.57 25.07 -13.61
C GLU A 48 -16.91 23.59 -13.47
N GLU A 49 -17.41 23.00 -14.57
CA GLU A 49 -17.61 21.56 -14.71
C GLU A 49 -16.34 20.87 -14.22
N ARG A 50 -16.43 20.27 -13.02
CA ARG A 50 -15.32 19.56 -12.40
C ARG A 50 -15.06 18.36 -13.29
N LYS A 51 -14.10 18.47 -14.21
CA LYS A 51 -13.63 17.34 -15.03
C LYS A 51 -13.43 16.15 -14.08
N PRO A 52 -14.02 14.98 -14.37
CA PRO A 52 -13.91 13.85 -13.46
C PRO A 52 -12.43 13.58 -13.24
N VAL A 53 -12.00 13.66 -11.98
CA VAL A 53 -10.65 13.24 -11.60
C VAL A 53 -10.60 11.74 -11.89
N VAL A 54 -9.95 11.37 -13.00
CA VAL A 54 -9.76 9.97 -13.36
C VAL A 54 -8.82 9.39 -12.31
N LYS A 55 -9.41 8.71 -11.33
CA LYS A 55 -8.67 8.00 -10.29
C LYS A 55 -7.98 6.81 -10.95
N LYS A 56 -6.67 6.72 -10.77
CA LYS A 56 -5.90 5.61 -11.33
C LYS A 56 -6.43 4.27 -10.81
N LYS A 57 -6.65 3.32 -11.73
CA LYS A 57 -7.18 2.00 -11.38
C LYS A 57 -6.05 0.97 -11.29
N ILE A 58 -5.94 0.29 -10.15
CA ILE A 58 -4.88 -0.68 -9.88
C ILE A 58 -5.49 -2.07 -9.69
N PHE A 59 -5.01 -3.04 -10.44
CA PHE A 59 -5.38 -4.44 -10.23
C PHE A 59 -4.46 -5.07 -9.18
N VAL A 60 -5.03 -5.65 -8.12
CA VAL A 60 -4.26 -6.29 -7.04
C VAL A 60 -4.55 -7.79 -7.06
N ALA A 61 -3.58 -8.58 -7.52
CA ALA A 61 -3.65 -10.04 -7.45
C ALA A 61 -3.31 -10.51 -6.02
N GLY A 62 -4.18 -11.35 -5.45
CA GLY A 62 -4.02 -11.80 -4.06
C GLY A 62 -4.54 -10.78 -3.04
N ALA A 63 -5.55 -9.98 -3.42
CA ALA A 63 -6.11 -8.90 -2.59
C ALA A 63 -6.61 -9.34 -1.20
N THR A 64 -7.05 -10.59 -1.02
CA THR A 64 -7.47 -11.14 0.29
C THR A 64 -6.33 -11.77 1.09
N GLY A 65 -5.10 -11.73 0.59
CA GLY A 65 -3.90 -12.15 1.32
C GLY A 65 -3.53 -11.17 2.43
N ALA A 66 -2.70 -11.61 3.38
CA ALA A 66 -2.32 -10.78 4.53
C ALA A 66 -1.64 -9.46 4.11
N THR A 67 -0.75 -9.49 3.11
CA THR A 67 -0.14 -8.28 2.54
C THR A 67 -1.06 -7.60 1.53
N GLY A 68 -1.75 -8.37 0.68
CA GLY A 68 -2.67 -7.85 -0.33
C GLY A 68 -3.77 -6.97 0.26
N LYS A 69 -4.37 -7.36 1.39
CA LYS A 69 -5.41 -6.57 2.07
C LYS A 69 -4.90 -5.18 2.47
N ARG A 70 -3.68 -5.11 3.01
CA ARG A 70 -3.03 -3.86 3.42
C ARG A 70 -2.70 -2.98 2.22
N ILE A 71 -2.27 -3.58 1.10
CA ILE A 71 -2.05 -2.86 -0.17
C ILE A 71 -3.37 -2.24 -0.65
N VAL A 72 -4.47 -3.01 -0.64
CA VAL A 72 -5.81 -2.52 -1.02
C VAL A 72 -6.23 -1.35 -0.13
N GLU A 73 -6.13 -1.50 1.19
CA GLU A 73 -6.49 -0.46 2.16
C GLU A 73 -5.69 0.84 1.94
N GLN A 74 -4.38 0.74 1.72
CA GLN A 74 -3.53 1.91 1.49
C GLN A 74 -3.77 2.55 0.11
N LEU A 75 -4.04 1.77 -0.94
CA LEU A 75 -4.43 2.31 -2.24
C LEU A 75 -5.73 3.12 -2.16
N LEU A 76 -6.75 2.57 -1.49
CA LEU A 76 -8.03 3.25 -1.28
C LEU A 76 -7.85 4.54 -0.46
N ALA A 77 -7.05 4.49 0.62
CA ALA A 77 -6.74 5.65 1.44
C ALA A 77 -6.04 6.78 0.65
N LYS A 78 -5.29 6.43 -0.40
CA LYS A 78 -4.66 7.39 -1.33
C LYS A 78 -5.53 7.78 -2.52
N GLY A 79 -6.79 7.33 -2.55
CA GLY A 79 -7.78 7.72 -3.56
C GLY A 79 -7.70 6.95 -4.88
N PHE A 80 -6.97 5.84 -4.94
CA PHE A 80 -6.98 4.95 -6.11
C PHE A 80 -8.29 4.17 -6.22
N GLN A 81 -8.62 3.76 -7.44
CA GLN A 81 -9.58 2.67 -7.64
C GLN A 81 -8.84 1.34 -7.61
N VAL A 82 -9.43 0.34 -6.96
CA VAL A 82 -8.82 -0.97 -6.80
C VAL A 82 -9.69 -2.05 -7.42
N ARG A 83 -9.12 -2.76 -8.39
CA ARG A 83 -9.70 -3.99 -8.94
C ARG A 83 -9.09 -5.19 -8.21
N ALA A 84 -9.78 -5.68 -7.20
CA ALA A 84 -9.31 -6.71 -6.29
C ALA A 84 -9.47 -8.11 -6.91
N GLY A 85 -8.37 -8.67 -7.40
CA GLY A 85 -8.32 -10.03 -7.95
C GLY A 85 -8.26 -11.09 -6.85
N VAL A 86 -9.33 -11.88 -6.74
CA VAL A 86 -9.51 -12.89 -5.68
C VAL A 86 -10.01 -14.22 -6.24
N ARG A 87 -9.66 -15.33 -5.59
CA ARG A 87 -10.17 -16.66 -6.00
C ARG A 87 -11.62 -16.90 -5.57
N ASP A 88 -11.97 -16.39 -4.39
CA ASP A 88 -13.29 -16.53 -3.77
C ASP A 88 -13.87 -15.13 -3.52
N THR A 89 -14.88 -14.77 -4.31
CA THR A 89 -15.51 -13.45 -4.28
C THR A 89 -16.40 -13.26 -3.05
N GLU A 90 -17.05 -14.32 -2.56
CA GLU A 90 -17.93 -14.25 -1.39
C GLU A 90 -17.11 -14.05 -0.11
N LYS A 91 -15.99 -14.78 0.01
CA LYS A 91 -15.03 -14.52 1.09
C LYS A 91 -14.43 -13.13 1.01
N ALA A 92 -14.19 -12.61 -0.20
CA ALA A 92 -13.61 -11.27 -0.36
C ALA A 92 -14.54 -10.16 0.15
N LYS A 93 -15.86 -10.28 -0.08
CA LYS A 93 -16.88 -9.33 0.42
C LYS A 93 -16.87 -9.17 1.94
N THR A 94 -16.48 -10.21 2.68
CA THR A 94 -16.37 -10.16 4.16
C THR A 94 -14.99 -9.78 4.67
N THR A 95 -13.96 -9.87 3.82
CA THR A 95 -12.56 -9.63 4.21
C THR A 95 -12.08 -8.22 3.87
N LEU A 96 -12.53 -7.69 2.74
CA LEU A 96 -12.18 -6.37 2.22
C LEU A 96 -13.21 -5.33 2.67
N SER A 97 -12.82 -4.06 2.66
CA SER A 97 -13.71 -2.94 2.98
C SER A 97 -14.83 -2.79 1.95
N ASP A 98 -16.00 -2.38 2.41
CA ASP A 98 -17.11 -1.94 1.56
C ASP A 98 -16.87 -0.48 1.14
N ASP A 99 -15.99 -0.30 0.14
CA ASP A 99 -15.60 1.02 -0.39
C ASP A 99 -16.09 1.14 -1.85
N PRO A 100 -16.73 2.24 -2.27
CA PRO A 100 -17.21 2.39 -3.65
C PRO A 100 -16.09 2.37 -4.71
N ASN A 101 -14.84 2.56 -4.32
CA ASN A 101 -13.67 2.50 -5.21
C ASN A 101 -13.06 1.09 -5.30
N ILE A 102 -13.63 0.07 -4.64
CA ILE A 102 -13.21 -1.32 -4.77
C ILE A 102 -14.14 -2.11 -5.71
N GLN A 103 -13.54 -2.80 -6.67
CA GLN A 103 -14.22 -3.75 -7.54
C GLN A 103 -13.63 -5.14 -7.30
N ILE A 104 -14.41 -6.05 -6.71
CA ILE A 104 -13.99 -7.44 -6.52
C ILE A 104 -14.20 -8.20 -7.83
N VAL A 105 -13.15 -8.87 -8.32
CA VAL A 105 -13.20 -9.70 -9.52
C VAL A 105 -12.60 -11.07 -9.26
N LYS A 106 -13.17 -12.10 -9.89
CA LYS A 106 -12.60 -13.45 -9.82
C LYS A 106 -11.30 -13.48 -10.62
N ALA A 107 -10.21 -13.85 -9.95
CA ALA A 107 -8.90 -14.03 -10.56
C ALA A 107 -8.14 -15.15 -9.82
N ASP A 108 -7.87 -16.23 -10.53
CA ASP A 108 -6.91 -17.25 -10.12
C ASP A 108 -5.75 -17.23 -11.12
N VAL A 109 -4.54 -16.95 -10.62
CA VAL A 109 -3.33 -16.81 -11.45
C VAL A 109 -2.97 -18.11 -12.20
N THR A 110 -3.53 -19.25 -11.77
CA THR A 110 -3.28 -20.56 -12.37
C THR A 110 -4.26 -20.90 -13.52
N GLU A 111 -5.32 -20.11 -13.73
CA GLU A 111 -6.34 -20.38 -14.76
C GLU A 111 -5.98 -19.83 -16.15
N GLY A 112 -4.77 -19.30 -16.33
CA GLY A 112 -4.21 -18.89 -17.61
C GLY A 112 -4.36 -17.41 -17.95
N VAL A 113 -3.71 -17.01 -19.05
CA VAL A 113 -3.53 -15.61 -19.45
C VAL A 113 -4.84 -14.93 -19.83
N ASP A 114 -5.74 -15.62 -20.53
CA ASP A 114 -6.96 -14.99 -21.06
C ASP A 114 -7.92 -14.57 -19.94
N LYS A 115 -8.16 -15.43 -18.96
CA LYS A 115 -8.99 -15.06 -17.80
C LYS A 115 -8.38 -13.93 -16.98
N LEU A 116 -7.06 -13.89 -16.87
CA LEU A 116 -6.37 -12.79 -16.19
C LEU A 116 -6.45 -11.50 -16.99
N THR A 117 -6.44 -11.56 -18.31
CA THR A 117 -6.65 -10.41 -19.21
C THR A 117 -8.01 -9.78 -18.92
N ASP A 118 -9.08 -10.60 -18.86
CA ASP A 118 -10.43 -10.14 -18.49
C ASP A 118 -10.50 -9.58 -17.06
N ALA A 119 -9.81 -10.23 -16.12
CA ALA A 119 -9.79 -9.82 -14.73
C ALA A 119 -9.05 -8.49 -14.51
N ILE A 120 -7.91 -8.28 -15.20
CA ILE A 120 -7.15 -7.03 -15.16
C ILE A 120 -7.97 -5.89 -15.80
N GLY A 121 -8.59 -6.16 -16.95
CA GLY A 121 -9.44 -5.20 -17.65
C GLY A 121 -8.72 -3.89 -17.95
N ASP A 122 -9.27 -2.79 -17.47
CA ASP A 122 -8.83 -1.41 -17.72
C ASP A 122 -7.92 -0.83 -16.62
N ALA A 123 -7.31 -1.68 -15.78
CA ALA A 123 -6.33 -1.21 -14.81
C ALA A 123 -5.11 -0.59 -15.50
N GLU A 124 -4.47 0.39 -14.87
CA GLU A 124 -3.26 1.06 -15.38
C GLU A 124 -1.97 0.39 -14.86
N ALA A 125 -2.08 -0.35 -13.76
CA ALA A 125 -0.98 -1.09 -13.15
C ALA A 125 -1.47 -2.35 -12.45
N VAL A 126 -0.57 -3.31 -12.30
CA VAL A 126 -0.79 -4.56 -11.55
C VAL A 126 0.14 -4.63 -10.35
N VAL A 127 -0.41 -4.98 -9.19
CA VAL A 127 0.36 -5.40 -8.01
C VAL A 127 0.13 -6.89 -7.77
N CYS A 128 1.19 -7.68 -7.89
CA CYS A 128 1.21 -9.09 -7.59
C CYS A 128 1.64 -9.32 -6.13
N ALA A 129 0.64 -9.52 -5.26
CA ALA A 129 0.83 -9.88 -3.86
C ALA A 129 0.40 -11.33 -3.58
N THR A 130 0.42 -12.18 -4.61
CA THR A 130 0.16 -13.60 -4.45
C THR A 130 1.35 -14.29 -3.79
N GLY A 131 1.04 -15.30 -2.99
CA GLY A 131 2.02 -16.24 -2.48
C GLY A 131 1.35 -17.59 -2.33
N PHE A 132 2.08 -18.67 -2.61
CA PHE A 132 1.54 -19.99 -2.36
C PHE A 132 1.16 -20.14 -0.88
N ARG A 133 0.15 -20.96 -0.61
CA ARG A 133 -0.14 -21.42 0.75
C ARG A 133 0.38 -22.85 0.88
N PRO A 134 1.04 -23.20 1.99
CA PRO A 134 1.44 -24.57 2.25
C PRO A 134 0.26 -25.51 2.03
N SER A 135 0.48 -26.51 1.17
CA SER A 135 -0.51 -27.50 0.79
C SER A 135 0.19 -28.80 0.44
N TRP A 136 -0.57 -29.88 0.31
CA TRP A 136 -0.05 -31.18 -0.10
C TRP A 136 0.43 -31.21 -1.56
N ASP A 137 0.13 -30.18 -2.35
CA ASP A 137 0.67 -30.01 -3.70
C ASP A 137 2.07 -29.40 -3.65
N LEU A 138 3.09 -30.25 -3.81
CA LEU A 138 4.50 -29.85 -3.83
C LEU A 138 4.84 -28.91 -5.00
N LEU A 139 4.01 -28.86 -6.04
CA LEU A 139 4.18 -27.95 -7.18
C LEU A 139 3.41 -26.64 -7.00
N ALA A 140 2.68 -26.46 -5.90
CA ALA A 140 1.92 -25.23 -5.65
C ALA A 140 2.78 -23.95 -5.73
N PRO A 141 4.03 -23.90 -5.20
CA PRO A 141 4.88 -22.73 -5.38
C PRO A 141 5.20 -22.43 -6.85
N TRP A 142 5.46 -23.46 -7.65
CA TRP A 142 5.71 -23.30 -9.08
C TRP A 142 4.48 -22.82 -9.83
N LYS A 143 3.30 -23.40 -9.53
CA LYS A 143 2.03 -22.99 -10.15
C LYS A 143 1.67 -21.54 -9.83
N VAL A 144 1.82 -21.14 -8.57
CA VAL A 144 1.38 -19.81 -8.11
C VAL A 144 2.47 -18.76 -8.28
N ASP A 145 3.63 -18.96 -7.67
CA ASP A 145 4.67 -17.93 -7.60
C ASP A 145 5.46 -17.79 -8.90
N ASN A 146 5.61 -18.87 -9.69
CA ASN A 146 6.23 -18.80 -11.01
C ASN A 146 5.20 -18.65 -12.14
N PHE A 147 4.52 -19.74 -12.51
CA PHE A 147 3.60 -19.74 -13.67
C PHE A 147 2.48 -18.71 -13.52
N GLY A 148 1.94 -18.52 -12.31
CA GLY A 148 0.94 -17.50 -12.04
C GLY A 148 1.44 -16.07 -12.27
N THR A 149 2.67 -15.78 -11.84
CA THR A 149 3.32 -14.48 -12.11
C THR A 149 3.59 -14.29 -13.59
N VAL A 150 4.07 -15.33 -14.29
CA VAL A 150 4.26 -15.32 -15.76
C VAL A 150 2.94 -15.01 -16.45
N ASN A 151 1.85 -15.70 -16.07
CA ASN A 151 0.53 -15.48 -16.64
C ASN A 151 0.05 -14.04 -16.44
N LEU A 152 0.27 -13.45 -15.26
CA LEU A 152 -0.07 -12.05 -14.99
C LEU A 152 0.71 -11.08 -15.89
N VAL A 153 2.02 -11.29 -16.07
CA VAL A 153 2.86 -10.45 -16.94
C VAL A 153 2.41 -10.55 -18.40
N GLU A 154 2.12 -11.76 -18.89
CA GLU A 154 1.60 -11.93 -20.26
C GLU A 154 0.21 -11.32 -20.42
N ALA A 155 -0.65 -11.39 -19.40
CA ALA A 155 -1.94 -10.74 -19.41
C ALA A 155 -1.81 -9.21 -19.45
N CYS A 156 -0.87 -8.64 -18.68
CA CYS A 156 -0.54 -7.20 -18.75
C CYS A 156 -0.13 -6.79 -20.16
N ARG A 157 0.73 -7.59 -20.81
CA ARG A 157 1.15 -7.34 -22.20
C ARG A 157 -0.03 -7.37 -23.17
N LYS A 158 -0.98 -8.29 -23.00
CA LYS A 158 -2.19 -8.36 -23.84
C LYS A 158 -3.11 -7.15 -23.69
N VAL A 159 -3.30 -6.65 -22.47
CA VAL A 159 -4.15 -5.47 -22.22
C VAL A 159 -3.44 -4.12 -22.38
N GLY A 160 -2.12 -4.13 -22.58
CA GLY A 160 -1.31 -2.91 -22.70
C GLY A 160 -0.93 -2.27 -21.36
N VAL A 161 -1.06 -2.99 -20.25
CA VAL A 161 -0.59 -2.53 -18.93
C VAL A 161 0.92 -2.65 -18.85
N ASN A 162 1.60 -1.52 -18.64
CA ASN A 162 3.06 -1.49 -18.61
C ASN A 162 3.65 -1.42 -17.19
N ARG A 163 2.86 -1.13 -16.13
CA ARG A 163 3.37 -1.00 -14.76
C ARG A 163 3.07 -2.24 -13.91
N PHE A 164 4.10 -2.88 -13.37
CA PHE A 164 3.97 -4.13 -12.60
C PHE A 164 4.79 -4.13 -11.31
N ILE A 165 4.16 -4.36 -10.17
CA ILE A 165 4.83 -4.49 -8.87
C ILE A 165 4.75 -5.95 -8.41
N LEU A 166 5.89 -6.57 -8.09
CA LEU A 166 5.93 -7.92 -7.52
C LEU A 166 6.36 -7.88 -6.06
N ILE A 167 5.61 -8.55 -5.18
CA ILE A 167 6.05 -8.88 -3.82
C ILE A 167 6.72 -10.26 -3.83
N SER A 168 8.05 -10.25 -3.79
CA SER A 168 8.91 -11.43 -3.79
C SER A 168 9.40 -11.76 -2.37
N SER A 169 10.69 -12.07 -2.19
CA SER A 169 11.33 -12.38 -0.90
C SER A 169 12.83 -12.08 -0.98
N ILE A 170 13.46 -11.69 0.12
CA ILE A 170 14.93 -11.84 0.23
C ILE A 170 15.31 -13.32 0.09
N LEU A 171 16.59 -13.59 -0.14
CA LEU A 171 17.14 -14.95 -0.30
C LEU A 171 16.64 -15.72 -1.54
N VAL A 172 15.88 -15.11 -2.45
CA VAL A 172 15.53 -15.76 -3.73
C VAL A 172 16.76 -16.17 -4.53
N ASN A 173 17.84 -15.41 -4.44
CA ASN A 173 19.16 -15.74 -5.00
C ASN A 173 20.13 -16.33 -3.96
N GLY A 174 19.61 -16.86 -2.85
CA GLY A 174 20.42 -17.29 -1.70
C GLY A 174 21.51 -18.30 -2.04
N ALA A 175 21.29 -19.19 -3.02
CA ALA A 175 22.32 -20.12 -3.48
C ALA A 175 23.56 -19.41 -4.05
N ALA A 176 23.36 -18.39 -4.90
CA ALA A 176 24.46 -17.60 -5.46
C ALA A 176 25.13 -16.72 -4.39
N MET A 177 24.38 -16.33 -3.36
CA MET A 177 24.89 -15.57 -2.20
C MET A 177 25.62 -16.43 -1.16
N GLY A 178 25.79 -17.74 -1.40
CA GLY A 178 26.40 -18.65 -0.41
C GLY A 178 25.53 -18.94 0.82
N GLN A 179 24.23 -18.65 0.75
CA GLN A 179 23.26 -18.78 1.85
C GLN A 179 22.54 -20.15 1.84
N ILE A 180 23.11 -21.18 1.21
CA ILE A 180 22.47 -22.51 1.12
C ILE A 180 22.25 -23.13 2.51
N LEU A 181 23.12 -22.83 3.47
CA LEU A 181 23.03 -23.29 4.86
C LEU A 181 22.23 -22.34 5.77
N ASN A 182 21.71 -21.23 5.24
CA ASN A 182 20.89 -20.30 6.01
C ASN A 182 19.57 -20.99 6.42
N PRO A 183 19.21 -21.02 7.72
CA PRO A 183 18.00 -21.69 8.17
C PRO A 183 16.72 -21.20 7.49
N ALA A 184 16.61 -19.90 7.20
CA ALA A 184 15.48 -19.34 6.48
C ALA A 184 15.45 -19.79 5.01
N TYR A 185 16.60 -19.83 4.34
CA TYR A 185 16.70 -20.34 2.96
C TYR A 185 16.28 -21.81 2.87
N ILE A 186 16.74 -22.63 3.81
CA ILE A 186 16.36 -24.05 3.89
C ILE A 186 14.86 -24.15 4.12
N PHE A 187 14.33 -23.53 5.18
CA PHE A 187 12.92 -23.59 5.54
C PHE A 187 11.98 -23.16 4.40
N LEU A 188 12.32 -22.08 3.69
CA LEU A 188 11.52 -21.56 2.58
C LEU A 188 11.56 -22.45 1.33
N ASN A 189 12.59 -23.28 1.18
CA ASN A 189 12.71 -24.21 0.05
C ASN A 189 12.25 -25.63 0.36
N VAL A 190 12.11 -26.02 1.63
CA VAL A 190 11.62 -27.35 2.06
C VAL A 190 10.29 -27.71 1.41
N PHE A 191 9.39 -26.74 1.21
CA PHE A 191 8.07 -26.97 0.61
C PHE A 191 8.00 -26.50 -0.84
N GLY A 192 8.67 -27.23 -1.74
CA GLY A 192 8.49 -27.05 -3.18
C GLY A 192 9.35 -25.97 -3.83
N LEU A 193 10.51 -25.65 -3.23
CA LEU A 193 11.52 -24.76 -3.80
C LEU A 193 10.99 -23.35 -4.12
N THR A 194 10.19 -22.78 -3.22
CA THR A 194 9.50 -21.50 -3.42
C THR A 194 10.43 -20.35 -3.79
N LEU A 195 11.62 -20.26 -3.19
CA LEU A 195 12.57 -19.20 -3.51
C LEU A 195 13.08 -19.34 -4.95
N ILE A 196 13.27 -20.57 -5.42
CA ILE A 196 13.64 -20.86 -6.81
C ILE A 196 12.50 -20.50 -7.77
N ALA A 197 11.26 -20.85 -7.43
CA ALA A 197 10.09 -20.49 -8.23
C ALA A 197 9.96 -18.96 -8.37
N LYS A 198 10.08 -18.21 -7.27
CA LYS A 198 10.08 -16.74 -7.28
C LYS A 198 11.24 -16.16 -8.09
N LEU A 199 12.45 -16.70 -7.96
CA LEU A 199 13.60 -16.26 -8.76
C LEU A 199 13.38 -16.44 -10.26
N GLN A 200 12.74 -17.53 -10.68
CA GLN A 200 12.39 -17.75 -12.10
C GLN A 200 11.35 -16.74 -12.58
N ALA A 201 10.36 -16.42 -11.75
CA ALA A 201 9.36 -15.39 -12.04
C ALA A 201 10.01 -14.00 -12.21
N GLU A 202 10.94 -13.64 -11.33
CA GLU A 202 11.70 -12.38 -11.42
C GLU A 202 12.51 -12.31 -12.72
N LYS A 203 13.16 -13.41 -13.13
CA LYS A 203 13.89 -13.48 -14.39
C LYS A 203 12.95 -13.30 -15.59
N HIS A 204 11.75 -13.87 -15.55
CA HIS A 204 10.73 -13.65 -16.60
C HIS A 204 10.31 -12.18 -16.68
N ILE A 205 9.98 -11.56 -15.54
CA ILE A 205 9.62 -10.14 -15.47
C ILE A 205 10.71 -9.28 -16.11
N ARG A 206 11.98 -9.48 -15.74
CA ARG A 206 13.10 -8.72 -16.32
C ARG A 206 13.21 -8.88 -17.84
N ARG A 207 13.09 -10.11 -18.33
CA ARG A 207 13.15 -10.41 -19.78
C ARG A 207 11.94 -9.86 -20.55
N SER A 208 10.79 -9.72 -19.89
CA SER A 208 9.56 -9.25 -20.53
C SER A 208 9.61 -7.79 -20.95
N GLY A 209 10.50 -6.98 -20.35
CA GLY A 209 10.62 -5.54 -20.60
C GLY A 209 9.53 -4.66 -19.96
N ILE A 210 8.55 -5.26 -19.26
CA ILE A 210 7.51 -4.52 -18.53
C ILE A 210 8.15 -3.59 -17.50
N ASN A 211 7.60 -2.38 -17.31
CA ASN A 211 8.09 -1.49 -16.27
C ASN A 211 7.76 -2.07 -14.89
N PHE A 212 8.75 -2.75 -14.31
CA PHE A 212 8.59 -3.49 -13.07
C PHE A 212 9.17 -2.77 -11.85
N THR A 213 8.68 -3.12 -10.66
CA THR A 213 9.43 -3.01 -9.41
C THR A 213 9.28 -4.31 -8.65
N ILE A 214 10.39 -4.94 -8.31
CA ILE A 214 10.41 -6.18 -7.51
C ILE A 214 10.81 -5.80 -6.08
N ILE A 215 9.92 -6.06 -5.15
CA ILE A 215 10.13 -5.81 -3.72
C ILE A 215 10.40 -7.15 -3.05
N ARG A 216 11.59 -7.32 -2.48
CA ARG A 216 12.05 -8.51 -1.77
C ARG A 216 12.05 -8.25 -0.26
N PRO A 217 10.93 -8.45 0.45
CA PRO A 217 10.88 -8.24 1.89
C PRO A 217 11.62 -9.35 2.66
N GLY A 218 12.11 -8.98 3.85
CA GLY A 218 12.49 -9.94 4.89
C GLY A 218 11.31 -10.68 5.50
N GLY A 219 11.54 -11.31 6.66
CA GLY A 219 10.50 -12.05 7.39
C GLY A 219 9.25 -11.20 7.66
N LEU A 220 8.11 -11.60 7.09
CA LEU A 220 6.87 -10.82 7.15
C LEU A 220 6.14 -10.98 8.49
N ARG A 221 5.95 -9.86 9.20
CA ARG A 221 5.20 -9.78 10.46
C ARG A 221 3.83 -9.14 10.27
N ASN A 222 2.87 -9.50 11.12
CA ASN A 222 1.53 -8.91 11.14
C ASN A 222 1.39 -7.75 12.15
N ASP A 223 2.37 -7.62 13.04
CA ASP A 223 2.43 -6.56 14.03
C ASP A 223 2.63 -5.19 13.36
N PRO A 224 2.23 -4.10 14.04
CA PRO A 224 2.51 -2.75 13.58
C PRO A 224 4.01 -2.52 13.34
N PRO A 225 4.37 -1.53 12.50
CA PRO A 225 5.76 -1.13 12.28
C PRO A 225 6.48 -0.85 13.62
N SER A 226 7.66 -1.45 13.82
CA SER A 226 8.48 -1.34 15.04
C SER A 226 9.84 -0.66 14.80
N GLY A 227 10.05 -0.11 13.61
CA GLY A 227 11.28 0.53 13.19
C GLY A 227 11.16 1.09 11.79
N ASN A 228 12.21 1.75 11.31
CA ASN A 228 12.22 2.37 9.99
C ASN A 228 12.62 1.36 8.90
N ILE A 229 12.16 1.60 7.67
CA ILE A 229 12.48 0.76 6.52
C ILE A 229 13.94 1.00 6.12
N VAL A 230 14.68 -0.10 6.05
CA VAL A 230 15.97 -0.17 5.36
C VAL A 230 15.71 -0.78 4.00
N MET A 231 16.14 -0.09 2.95
CA MET A 231 16.01 -0.53 1.56
C MET A 231 17.42 -0.64 0.98
N GLU A 232 17.76 -1.83 0.49
CA GLU A 232 19.05 -2.13 -0.14
C GLU A 232 18.85 -2.59 -1.59
N PRO A 233 19.89 -2.51 -2.44
CA PRO A 233 19.90 -3.17 -3.74
C PRO A 233 19.74 -4.69 -3.61
N GLU A 234 19.51 -5.37 -4.73
CA GLU A 234 19.40 -6.82 -4.75
C GLU A 234 20.62 -7.54 -4.18
N ASP A 235 20.38 -8.68 -3.52
CA ASP A 235 21.38 -9.62 -3.00
C ASP A 235 22.33 -9.01 -1.94
N LYS A 236 21.83 -8.10 -1.09
CA LYS A 236 22.58 -7.47 0.01
C LYS A 236 22.10 -7.89 1.39
N LEU A 237 20.82 -8.24 1.54
CA LEU A 237 20.18 -8.63 2.79
C LEU A 237 19.93 -10.13 2.82
N SER A 238 20.43 -10.80 3.86
CA SER A 238 20.21 -12.24 4.10
C SER A 238 19.34 -12.52 5.32
N GLU A 239 18.97 -11.48 6.08
CA GLU A 239 18.19 -11.59 7.31
C GLU A 239 17.42 -10.30 7.60
N GLY A 240 16.55 -10.35 8.61
CA GLY A 240 15.72 -9.24 9.04
C GLY A 240 14.22 -9.52 8.85
N SER A 241 13.40 -8.67 9.46
CA SER A 241 11.95 -8.78 9.41
C SER A 241 11.30 -7.43 9.13
N ILE A 242 10.07 -7.43 8.64
CA ILE A 242 9.34 -6.21 8.27
C ILE A 242 7.85 -6.41 8.48
N SER A 243 7.15 -5.34 8.88
CA SER A 243 5.68 -5.39 8.95
C SER A 243 5.09 -5.45 7.55
N ARG A 244 4.02 -6.23 7.36
CA ARG A 244 3.26 -6.22 6.11
C ARG A 244 2.67 -4.85 5.78
N ASP A 245 2.47 -3.98 6.77
CA ASP A 245 2.02 -2.60 6.55
C ASP A 245 3.09 -1.78 5.81
N GLN A 246 4.36 -1.97 6.18
CA GLN A 246 5.50 -1.33 5.52
C GLN A 246 5.75 -1.89 4.11
N VAL A 247 5.53 -3.20 3.92
CA VAL A 247 5.59 -3.78 2.57
C VAL A 247 4.50 -3.20 1.66
N ALA A 248 3.29 -3.03 2.20
CA ALA A 248 2.20 -2.37 1.48
C ALA A 248 2.53 -0.91 1.16
N GLU A 249 3.12 -0.18 2.11
CA GLU A 249 3.56 1.21 1.93
C GLU A 249 4.55 1.31 0.77
N VAL A 250 5.60 0.48 0.76
CA VAL A 250 6.59 0.47 -0.33
C VAL A 250 5.96 0.13 -1.69
N ALA A 251 5.00 -0.79 -1.73
CA ALA A 251 4.31 -1.16 -2.97
C ALA A 251 3.44 -0.03 -3.53
N VAL A 252 2.75 0.70 -2.66
CA VAL A 252 1.91 1.84 -3.04
C VAL A 252 2.77 3.04 -3.46
N GLU A 253 3.84 3.32 -2.72
CA GLU A 253 4.77 4.41 -3.06
C GLU A 253 5.51 4.13 -4.37
N ALA A 254 5.83 2.88 -4.69
CA ALA A 254 6.36 2.51 -6.00
C ALA A 254 5.40 2.83 -7.16
N LEU A 255 4.08 2.83 -6.94
CA LEU A 255 3.11 3.25 -7.96
C LEU A 255 3.04 4.77 -8.10
N LEU A 256 3.26 5.51 -7.00
CA LEU A 256 3.22 6.97 -6.96
C LEU A 256 4.47 7.62 -7.55
N HIS A 257 5.64 7.00 -7.34
CA HIS A 257 6.94 7.53 -7.73
C HIS A 257 7.60 6.61 -8.76
N PRO A 258 7.06 6.48 -9.99
CA PRO A 258 7.64 5.62 -11.01
C PRO A 258 9.04 6.07 -11.43
N GLU A 259 9.36 7.37 -11.40
CA GLU A 259 10.69 7.90 -11.75
C GLU A 259 11.81 7.32 -10.87
N SER A 260 11.54 7.11 -9.58
CA SER A 260 12.52 6.57 -8.64
C SER A 260 12.43 5.05 -8.49
N SER A 261 11.32 4.41 -8.85
CA SER A 261 11.08 2.98 -8.59
C SER A 261 11.07 2.07 -9.83
N SER A 262 10.97 2.62 -11.04
CA SER A 262 10.90 1.83 -12.28
C SER A 262 12.18 1.00 -12.51
N TYR A 263 12.00 -0.23 -13.00
CA TYR A 263 13.06 -1.19 -13.28
C TYR A 263 14.00 -1.47 -12.10
N LYS A 264 13.47 -1.43 -10.86
CA LYS A 264 14.25 -1.71 -9.65
C LYS A 264 13.91 -3.03 -9.00
N VAL A 265 14.94 -3.63 -8.41
CA VAL A 265 14.82 -4.73 -7.45
C VAL A 265 15.39 -4.25 -6.13
N VAL A 266 14.56 -4.28 -5.09
CA VAL A 266 14.90 -3.73 -3.77
C VAL A 266 14.64 -4.76 -2.68
N GLU A 267 15.56 -4.85 -1.73
CA GLU A 267 15.42 -5.68 -0.54
C GLU A 267 15.03 -4.80 0.64
N ILE A 268 13.98 -5.18 1.38
CA ILE A 268 13.45 -4.35 2.46
C ILE A 268 13.32 -5.09 3.79
N VAL A 269 13.83 -4.47 4.85
CA VAL A 269 13.69 -4.92 6.25
C VAL A 269 13.36 -3.72 7.15
N SER A 270 12.93 -3.98 8.38
CA SER A 270 12.72 -2.95 9.40
C SER A 270 13.83 -3.03 10.45
N ARG A 271 14.40 -1.87 10.82
CA ARG A 271 15.36 -1.75 11.92
C ARG A 271 14.99 -0.57 12.81
N ALA A 272 15.04 -0.76 14.13
CA ALA A 272 14.67 0.28 15.11
C ALA A 272 15.57 1.52 14.99
N GLU A 273 16.88 1.31 14.84
CA GLU A 273 17.89 2.38 14.78
C GLU A 273 18.12 2.98 13.38
N ALA A 274 17.40 2.51 12.36
CA ALA A 274 17.56 3.07 11.02
C ALA A 274 17.00 4.50 10.97
N PRO A 275 17.64 5.45 10.24
CA PRO A 275 17.11 6.79 10.09
C PRO A 275 15.79 6.76 9.30
N ARG A 276 14.84 7.64 9.68
CA ARG A 276 13.59 7.80 8.94
C ARG A 276 13.88 8.54 7.62
N ARG A 277 13.47 7.94 6.51
CA ARG A 277 13.56 8.50 5.15
C ARG A 277 12.22 8.32 4.44
N SER A 278 11.92 9.18 3.47
CA SER A 278 10.76 8.93 2.60
C SER A 278 11.01 7.70 1.73
N ILE A 279 9.94 7.03 1.28
CA ILE A 279 10.10 5.88 0.38
C ILE A 279 10.68 6.30 -0.97
N GLU A 280 10.34 7.50 -1.45
CA GLU A 280 10.93 8.09 -2.65
C GLU A 280 12.45 8.26 -2.52
N ASP A 281 12.95 8.78 -1.39
CA ASP A 281 14.40 8.92 -1.14
C ASP A 281 15.08 7.55 -1.06
N LEU A 282 14.43 6.58 -0.43
CA LEU A 282 14.94 5.21 -0.33
C LEU A 282 15.11 4.61 -1.73
N PHE A 283 14.07 4.69 -2.57
CA PHE A 283 14.16 4.26 -3.96
C PHE A 283 15.24 5.03 -4.71
N GLY A 284 15.31 6.35 -4.58
CA GLY A 284 16.30 7.21 -5.23
C GLY A 284 17.76 6.87 -4.90
N ALA A 285 18.01 6.32 -3.70
CA ALA A 285 19.35 5.87 -3.30
C ALA A 285 19.77 4.52 -3.92
N ILE A 286 18.84 3.73 -4.46
CA ILE A 286 19.15 2.47 -5.12
C ILE A 286 19.64 2.73 -6.54
N GLN A 287 20.91 2.43 -6.80
CA GLN A 287 21.50 2.49 -8.14
C GLN A 287 21.03 1.30 -8.98
N GLN A 288 20.75 1.56 -10.27
CA GLN A 288 20.50 0.50 -11.24
C GLN A 288 21.84 -0.10 -11.70
N HIS A 289 21.91 -1.44 -11.75
CA HIS A 289 23.05 -2.18 -12.31
C HIS A 289 22.72 -2.70 -13.71
#